data_AF-A0A941EPC8-F1
#
_entry.id   AF-A0A941EPC8-F1
#
_cell.length_a   1.000
_cell.length_b   1.000
_cell.length_c   1.000
_cell.angle_alpha   90.00
_cell.angle_beta   90.00
_cell.angle_gamma   90.00
#
_symmetry.space_group_name_H-M   'P 1'
#
loop_
_entity.id
_entity.type
_entity.pdbx_description
1 polymer ?
#
loop_
_entity_poly.entity_id
_entity_poly.type
_entity_poly.pdbx_seq_one_letter_code
_entity_poly.pdbx_strand_id
1 'polypeptide(L)'
;MSMLESGANGAAGAEPKRARFRRGLLVVPVEDGFVVEGPRRRRMTGPAAVALRDGFLPALDTYRSLEELAQHTGTPRDRVRRIVRQLADSGMLEVVDRPVDGGAPTGSTVRYFARNLDSTPEFHSADELAGVLRGSAVALIGPKRRYEGIHADLVETGVGTVLCAERPEQVPPEAFGSGHGGSDEGRRLVVMAAGLLDAAAVRRFAQGGPPATRLMPAATRGVLRYGRTAARREVGPLFGLSGSVCPACFEDGYLREFGDPARAADGSGAPDDVLDALVTAEILAILAALTPPAPAAALTVYENPHVKRRRFTVGPRRDCVDCLGSGPDWDEPGGAGEYYESVMALNLAGPAAPEADPQRAARRAASAATRTDAFPSAPRIALPEPEHLPEPHGELTSAWVRSDGTRPVDLDHAVAAVLNRTAGFSSSAEQGAAGHRWTESAGNLGSVRLYLTARQPLFGRPADTLFAYEDTGHRLVEVHADQAAALYARRAVRFARGEPDVLVLLVGDVHRIARKYGDFAFRLAHLDAGCAAAQLSAVATGLGLGLEFAGSWDAKLADAIDLSEGREILAAVAGLYETETSHATRP
;
A
#
# COMPACT_ATOMS: atom_id res chain seq x y z
N MET A 1 -36.93 -12.08 -23.25
CA MET A 1 -37.41 -13.04 -22.22
C MET A 1 -36.58 -14.31 -22.35
N SER A 2 -35.86 -14.67 -21.27
CA SER A 2 -34.99 -15.83 -21.11
C SER A 2 -33.68 -15.87 -21.92
N MET A 3 -32.60 -15.35 -21.32
CA MET A 3 -31.21 -15.83 -21.44
C MET A 3 -30.27 -14.89 -20.64
N LEU A 4 -30.43 -14.80 -19.32
CA LEU A 4 -29.50 -14.12 -18.40
C LEU A 4 -29.45 -14.79 -17.01
N GLU A 5 -29.50 -16.12 -16.97
CA GLU A 5 -29.27 -16.90 -15.74
C GLU A 5 -28.32 -18.07 -16.04
N SER A 6 -27.03 -17.78 -16.20
CA SER A 6 -25.94 -18.71 -15.87
C SER A 6 -24.62 -17.95 -15.89
N GLY A 7 -23.96 -17.80 -14.75
CA GLY A 7 -22.64 -17.16 -14.68
C GLY A 7 -22.21 -16.63 -13.32
N ALA A 8 -23.08 -16.61 -12.30
CA ALA A 8 -22.74 -16.09 -10.96
C ALA A 8 -22.59 -17.19 -9.89
N ASN A 9 -22.07 -18.37 -10.26
CA ASN A 9 -21.78 -19.43 -9.29
C ASN A 9 -20.38 -20.04 -9.53
N GLY A 10 -19.38 -19.17 -9.67
CA GLY A 10 -17.97 -19.53 -9.78
C GLY A 10 -17.23 -19.34 -8.46
N ALA A 11 -16.99 -20.45 -7.76
CA ALA A 11 -16.00 -20.65 -6.69
C ALA A 11 -16.09 -19.75 -5.43
N ALA A 12 -16.92 -20.19 -4.47
CA ALA A 12 -16.57 -20.04 -3.05
C ALA A 12 -15.13 -20.55 -2.85
N GLY A 13 -14.27 -19.72 -2.25
CA GLY A 13 -12.82 -19.94 -2.19
C GLY A 13 -12.45 -21.36 -1.77
N ALA A 14 -11.63 -22.04 -2.58
CA ALA A 14 -11.20 -23.40 -2.34
C ALA A 14 -10.63 -23.53 -0.91
N GLU A 15 -11.13 -24.51 -0.16
CA GLU A 15 -10.66 -24.81 1.19
C GLU A 15 -9.17 -25.21 1.12
N PRO A 16 -8.29 -24.70 2.01
CA PRO A 16 -6.87 -25.02 2.00
C PRO A 16 -6.68 -26.54 2.05
N LYS A 17 -6.19 -27.14 0.97
CA LYS A 17 -6.10 -28.61 0.85
C LYS A 17 -4.98 -29.18 1.71
N ARG A 18 -3.85 -28.50 1.78
CA ARG A 18 -2.71 -28.83 2.65
C ARG A 18 -2.03 -27.57 3.18
N ALA A 19 -1.60 -27.59 4.43
CA ALA A 19 -0.95 -26.45 5.07
C ALA A 19 0.31 -26.88 5.84
N ARG A 20 1.28 -25.97 5.93
CA ARG A 20 2.43 -26.07 6.82
C ARG A 20 2.75 -24.72 7.46
N PHE A 21 3.48 -24.74 8.57
CA PHE A 21 4.04 -23.54 9.17
C PHE A 21 5.15 -23.01 8.27
N ARG A 22 5.17 -21.70 8.09
CA ARG A 22 6.06 -21.05 7.15
C ARG A 22 7.51 -21.15 7.61
N ARG A 23 8.38 -21.72 6.77
CA ARG A 23 9.77 -22.09 7.09
C ARG A 23 10.68 -20.91 7.47
N GLY A 24 10.34 -19.70 7.07
CA GLY A 24 11.11 -18.47 7.30
C GLY A 24 10.74 -17.70 8.58
N LEU A 25 9.81 -18.23 9.39
CA LEU A 25 9.36 -17.61 10.63
C LEU A 25 9.99 -18.30 11.84
N LEU A 26 10.36 -17.51 12.85
CA LEU A 26 10.88 -18.00 14.11
C LEU A 26 9.79 -17.90 15.17
N VAL A 27 9.55 -19.00 15.91
CA VAL A 27 8.63 -19.02 17.06
C VAL A 27 9.46 -18.95 18.33
N VAL A 28 9.28 -17.88 19.10
CA VAL A 28 9.93 -17.65 20.39
C VAL A 28 8.91 -17.86 21.51
N PRO A 29 9.05 -18.89 22.36
CA PRO A 29 8.15 -19.11 23.48
C PRO A 29 8.26 -17.96 24.48
N VAL A 30 7.13 -17.55 25.06
CA VAL A 30 7.05 -16.66 26.23
C VAL A 30 6.12 -17.27 27.27
N GLU A 31 6.16 -16.76 28.51
CA GLU A 31 5.43 -17.34 29.65
C GLU A 31 3.94 -17.55 29.37
N ASP A 32 3.28 -16.57 28.74
CA ASP A 32 1.85 -16.57 28.44
C ASP A 32 1.49 -16.95 26.99
N GLY A 33 2.44 -17.49 26.21
CA GLY A 33 2.19 -17.86 24.81
C GLY A 33 3.45 -17.90 23.94
N PHE A 34 3.44 -17.18 22.81
CA PHE A 34 4.59 -17.12 21.91
C PHE A 34 4.64 -15.83 21.07
N VAL A 35 5.85 -15.51 20.60
CA VAL A 35 6.12 -14.46 19.63
C VAL A 35 6.57 -15.11 18.33
N VAL A 36 6.01 -14.66 17.20
CA VAL A 36 6.48 -15.03 15.87
C VAL A 36 7.30 -13.88 15.29
N GLU A 37 8.56 -14.16 15.00
CA GLU A 37 9.52 -13.22 14.42
C GLU A 37 9.71 -13.51 12.92
N GLY A 38 9.67 -12.47 12.09
CA GLY A 38 9.66 -12.55 10.63
C GLY A 38 9.81 -11.14 10.03
N PRO A 39 9.21 -10.82 8.87
CA PRO A 39 9.10 -9.42 8.42
C PRO A 39 8.21 -8.57 9.33
N ARG A 40 7.27 -9.22 10.03
CA ARG A 40 6.38 -8.60 11.02
C ARG A 40 6.40 -9.42 12.29
N ARG A 41 6.76 -8.78 13.40
CA ARG A 41 6.70 -9.38 14.73
C ARG A 41 5.24 -9.49 15.19
N ARG A 42 4.84 -10.66 15.68
CA ARG A 42 3.48 -10.93 16.16
C ARG A 42 3.56 -11.60 17.53
N ARG A 43 2.74 -11.17 18.48
CA ARG A 43 2.64 -11.79 19.81
C ARG A 43 1.26 -12.42 19.96
N MET A 44 1.21 -13.67 20.44
CA MET A 44 -0.01 -14.38 20.77
C MET A 44 0.06 -14.81 22.23
N THR A 45 -0.96 -14.44 23.01
CA THR A 45 -1.00 -14.69 24.46
C THR A 45 -2.29 -15.40 24.87
N GLY A 46 -2.26 -15.98 26.07
CA GLY A 46 -3.38 -16.68 26.70
C GLY A 46 -3.36 -18.20 26.51
N PRO A 47 -4.27 -18.92 27.19
CA PRO A 47 -4.28 -20.39 27.22
C PRO A 47 -4.40 -21.04 25.83
N ALA A 48 -5.14 -20.40 24.92
CA ALA A 48 -5.26 -20.85 23.53
C ALA A 48 -3.93 -20.74 22.77
N ALA A 49 -3.13 -19.68 23.01
CA ALA A 49 -1.83 -19.52 22.38
C ALA A 49 -0.83 -20.56 22.88
N VAL A 50 -0.86 -20.88 24.18
CA VAL A 50 -0.04 -21.95 24.77
C VAL A 50 -0.39 -23.31 24.15
N ALA A 51 -1.68 -23.64 24.06
CA ALA A 51 -2.13 -24.89 23.44
C ALA A 51 -1.76 -24.98 21.94
N LEU A 52 -1.85 -23.86 21.22
CA LEU A 52 -1.39 -23.80 19.82
C LEU A 52 0.11 -24.05 19.71
N ARG A 53 0.92 -23.40 20.55
CA ARG A 53 2.38 -23.54 20.56
C ARG A 53 2.82 -24.98 20.84
N ASP A 54 2.26 -25.58 21.87
CA ASP A 54 2.76 -26.86 22.40
C ASP A 54 2.20 -28.08 21.66
N GLY A 55 1.01 -27.96 21.05
CA GLY A 55 0.35 -29.06 20.36
C GLY A 55 0.21 -28.85 18.84
N PHE A 56 -0.33 -27.71 18.42
CA PHE A 56 -0.78 -27.54 17.03
C PHE A 56 0.34 -27.11 16.06
N LEU A 57 1.22 -26.19 16.46
CA LEU A 57 2.32 -25.72 15.61
C LEU A 57 3.32 -26.83 15.23
N PRO A 58 3.71 -27.76 16.13
CA PRO A 58 4.59 -28.88 15.76
C PRO A 58 3.97 -29.79 14.69
N ALA A 59 2.64 -29.93 14.66
CA ALA A 59 1.93 -30.73 13.66
C ALA A 59 1.98 -30.11 12.25
N LEU A 60 2.36 -28.84 12.13
CA LEU A 60 2.47 -28.09 10.88
C LEU A 60 3.90 -28.08 10.31
N ASP A 61 4.76 -29.00 10.73
CA ASP A 61 6.13 -29.16 10.22
C ASP A 61 6.20 -29.50 8.70
N THR A 62 5.15 -30.15 8.20
CA THR A 62 5.02 -30.67 6.83
C THR A 62 3.66 -30.32 6.24
N TYR A 63 3.48 -30.51 4.93
CA TYR A 63 2.21 -30.25 4.26
C TYR A 63 1.15 -31.29 4.62
N ARG A 64 0.36 -30.99 5.65
CA ARG A 64 -0.74 -31.86 6.10
C ARG A 64 -2.09 -31.34 5.64
N SER A 65 -2.99 -32.25 5.28
CA SER A 65 -4.39 -31.93 5.04
C SER A 65 -5.11 -31.62 6.36
N LEU A 66 -6.29 -30.97 6.28
CA LEU A 66 -7.12 -30.71 7.47
C LEU A 66 -7.51 -32.00 8.20
N GLU A 67 -7.63 -33.11 7.47
CA GLU A 67 -7.96 -34.42 8.01
C GLU A 67 -6.78 -35.06 8.73
N GLU A 68 -5.60 -35.01 8.12
CA GLU A 68 -4.34 -35.46 8.73
C GLU A 68 -4.03 -34.65 10.00
N LEU A 69 -4.28 -33.33 10.00
CA LEU A 69 -4.13 -32.47 11.18
C LEU A 69 -5.14 -32.81 12.28
N ALA A 70 -6.40 -33.08 11.93
CA ALA A 70 -7.43 -33.46 12.90
C ALA A 70 -7.08 -34.79 13.60
N GLN A 71 -6.64 -35.78 12.82
CA GLN A 71 -6.19 -37.07 13.34
C GLN A 71 -4.95 -36.92 14.22
N HIS A 72 -3.95 -36.16 13.77
CA HIS A 72 -2.67 -36.02 14.49
C HIS A 72 -2.80 -35.22 15.80
N THR A 73 -3.67 -34.21 15.83
CA THR A 73 -3.85 -33.33 17.00
C THR A 73 -5.01 -33.75 17.90
N GLY A 74 -5.79 -34.76 17.51
CA GLY A 74 -7.03 -35.14 18.20
C GLY A 74 -8.11 -34.04 18.22
N THR A 75 -7.97 -33.02 17.37
CA THR A 75 -8.84 -31.85 17.35
C THR A 75 -9.95 -32.02 16.31
N PRO A 76 -11.23 -31.71 16.60
CA PRO A 76 -12.31 -31.80 15.62
C PRO A 76 -12.01 -31.01 14.35
N ARG A 77 -12.35 -31.56 13.18
CA ARG A 77 -12.04 -30.98 11.85
C ARG A 77 -12.47 -29.51 11.72
N ASP A 78 -13.64 -29.14 12.23
CA ASP A 78 -14.12 -27.75 12.18
C ASP A 78 -13.27 -26.78 13.01
N ARG A 79 -12.72 -27.26 14.12
CA ARG A 79 -11.80 -26.49 14.95
C ARG A 79 -10.43 -26.37 14.28
N VAL A 80 -9.93 -27.45 13.65
CA VAL A 80 -8.72 -27.40 12.81
C VAL A 80 -8.88 -26.39 11.68
N ARG A 81 -10.01 -26.44 10.95
CA ARG A 81 -10.33 -25.50 9.87
C ARG A 81 -10.28 -24.05 10.33
N ARG A 82 -10.88 -23.72 11.49
CA ARG A 82 -10.83 -22.38 12.08
C ARG A 82 -9.40 -21.94 12.45
N ILE A 83 -8.63 -22.82 13.09
CA ILE A 83 -7.24 -22.53 13.47
C ILE A 83 -6.37 -22.28 12.22
N VAL A 84 -6.43 -23.18 11.22
CA VAL A 84 -5.69 -23.05 9.97
C VAL A 84 -6.05 -21.75 9.25
N ARG A 85 -7.34 -21.43 9.17
CA ARG A 85 -7.81 -20.16 8.58
C ARG A 85 -7.23 -18.95 9.32
N GLN A 86 -7.30 -18.92 10.65
CA GLN A 86 -6.76 -17.81 11.45
C GLN A 86 -5.25 -17.64 11.28
N LEU A 87 -4.48 -18.74 11.26
CA LEU A 87 -3.04 -18.70 11.05
C LEU A 87 -2.66 -18.29 9.61
N ALA A 88 -3.43 -18.73 8.61
CA ALA A 88 -3.26 -18.34 7.21
C ALA A 88 -3.56 -16.85 6.99
N ASP A 89 -4.68 -16.35 7.53
CA ASP A 89 -5.05 -14.93 7.50
C ASP A 89 -4.00 -14.07 8.24
N SER A 90 -3.36 -14.63 9.27
CA SER A 90 -2.24 -14.01 9.98
C SER A 90 -0.91 -14.08 9.22
N GLY A 91 -0.83 -14.73 8.06
CA GLY A 91 0.40 -14.85 7.26
C GLY A 91 1.43 -15.83 7.84
N MET A 92 1.01 -16.76 8.70
CA MET A 92 1.92 -17.71 9.36
C MET A 92 2.07 -19.05 8.61
N LEU A 93 1.17 -19.32 7.67
CA LEU A 93 1.14 -20.58 6.93
C LEU A 93 1.58 -20.40 5.47
N GLU A 94 2.07 -21.51 4.93
CA GLU A 94 2.11 -21.79 3.49
C GLU A 94 1.00 -22.80 3.19
N VAL A 95 0.24 -22.56 2.13
CA VAL A 95 -0.91 -23.39 1.74
C VAL A 95 -0.69 -23.83 0.32
N VAL A 96 -0.88 -25.11 0.02
CA VAL A 96 -0.75 -25.64 -1.35
C VAL A 96 -1.87 -26.60 -1.66
N ASP A 97 -2.21 -26.66 -2.95
CA ASP A 97 -3.17 -27.62 -3.48
C ASP A 97 -2.55 -28.99 -3.69
N ARG A 98 -1.29 -29.01 -4.17
CA ARG A 98 -0.45 -30.19 -4.30
C ARG A 98 0.99 -29.81 -3.95
N PRO A 99 1.77 -30.70 -3.29
CA PRO A 99 3.20 -30.49 -3.12
C PRO A 99 3.86 -30.34 -4.50
N VAL A 100 4.75 -29.37 -4.65
CA VAL A 100 5.53 -29.19 -5.87
C VAL A 100 6.69 -30.19 -5.85
N ASP A 101 6.75 -31.09 -6.82
CA ASP A 101 7.90 -31.97 -7.03
C ASP A 101 8.99 -31.22 -7.81
N GLY A 102 10.17 -31.07 -7.20
CA GLY A 102 11.33 -30.47 -7.85
C GLY A 102 12.39 -30.08 -6.83
N GLY A 103 13.66 -30.32 -7.15
CA GLY A 103 14.81 -29.97 -6.31
C GLY A 103 14.71 -28.51 -5.87
N ALA A 104 14.26 -28.30 -4.64
CA ALA A 104 14.13 -26.98 -4.05
C ALA A 104 15.53 -26.36 -3.88
N PRO A 105 15.66 -25.03 -3.97
CA PRO A 105 16.90 -24.35 -3.64
C PRO A 105 17.40 -24.73 -2.23
N THR A 106 18.67 -24.42 -1.95
CA THR A 106 19.31 -24.67 -0.65
C THR A 106 18.51 -24.05 0.51
N GLY A 107 18.72 -24.58 1.73
CA GLY A 107 17.86 -24.29 2.88
C GLY A 107 17.78 -22.80 3.30
N SER A 108 18.78 -21.98 3.00
CA SER A 108 18.80 -20.53 3.29
C SER A 108 17.87 -19.75 2.36
N THR A 109 17.99 -19.96 1.05
CA THR A 109 17.19 -19.32 0.00
C THR A 109 15.71 -19.61 0.17
N VAL A 110 15.36 -20.87 0.40
CA VAL A 110 13.96 -21.27 0.59
C VAL A 110 13.36 -20.64 1.85
N ARG A 111 14.14 -20.50 2.93
CA ARG A 111 13.72 -19.77 4.14
C ARG A 111 13.55 -18.28 3.85
N TYR A 112 14.43 -17.67 3.06
CA TYR A 112 14.33 -16.28 2.65
C TYR A 112 13.05 -16.02 1.83
N PHE A 113 12.74 -16.88 0.86
CA PHE A 113 11.48 -16.82 0.10
C PHE A 113 10.27 -16.96 1.02
N ALA A 114 10.25 -18.03 1.83
CA ALA A 114 9.17 -18.28 2.76
C ALA A 114 8.94 -17.09 3.70
N ARG A 115 10.02 -16.48 4.23
CA ARG A 115 9.96 -15.30 5.11
C ARG A 115 9.23 -14.14 4.43
N ASN A 116 9.44 -13.93 3.13
CA ASN A 116 8.93 -12.79 2.37
C ASN A 116 7.62 -13.03 1.61
N LEU A 117 7.02 -14.23 1.69
CA LEU A 117 5.68 -14.52 1.11
C LEU A 117 4.55 -13.61 1.63
N ASP A 118 4.76 -12.88 2.73
CA ASP A 118 3.78 -11.89 3.18
C ASP A 118 3.82 -10.59 2.36
N SER A 119 4.91 -10.34 1.65
CA SER A 119 5.11 -9.14 0.83
C SER A 119 4.46 -9.28 -0.56
N THR A 120 4.22 -10.52 -1.02
CA THR A 120 3.56 -10.81 -2.29
C THR A 120 2.23 -11.53 -2.07
N PRO A 121 1.16 -11.17 -2.81
CA PRO A 121 -0.07 -11.94 -2.82
C PRO A 121 -0.07 -13.07 -3.86
N GLU A 122 0.92 -13.11 -4.75
CA GLU A 122 0.98 -14.00 -5.92
C GLU A 122 1.18 -15.47 -5.53
N PHE A 123 2.04 -15.71 -4.54
CA PHE A 123 2.48 -17.06 -4.18
C PHE A 123 1.90 -17.54 -2.85
N HIS A 124 1.54 -18.81 -2.82
CA HIS A 124 0.98 -19.48 -1.63
C HIS A 124 2.04 -20.30 -0.89
N SER A 125 3.16 -20.59 -1.57
CA SER A 125 4.33 -21.26 -1.00
C SER A 125 5.64 -20.76 -1.60
N ALA A 126 6.73 -21.01 -0.89
CA ALA A 126 8.08 -20.75 -1.42
C ALA A 126 8.43 -21.71 -2.57
N ASP A 127 7.75 -22.85 -2.66
CA ASP A 127 7.97 -23.86 -3.69
C ASP A 127 7.34 -23.42 -5.03
N GLU A 128 6.15 -22.79 -5.00
CA GLU A 128 5.55 -22.12 -6.17
C GLU A 128 6.44 -20.99 -6.69
N LEU A 129 6.93 -20.12 -5.78
CA LEU A 129 7.83 -19.04 -6.13
C LEU A 129 9.11 -19.55 -6.79
N ALA A 130 9.71 -20.61 -6.21
CA ALA A 130 10.90 -21.25 -6.79
C ALA A 130 10.60 -21.83 -8.19
N GLY A 131 9.38 -22.32 -8.44
CA GLY A 131 8.92 -22.72 -9.76
C GLY A 131 8.99 -21.59 -10.79
N VAL A 132 8.49 -20.40 -10.43
CA VAL A 132 8.54 -19.22 -11.31
C VAL A 132 9.97 -18.77 -11.59
N LEU A 133 10.83 -18.73 -10.57
CA LEU A 133 12.25 -18.39 -10.76
C LEU A 133 12.96 -19.39 -11.67
N ARG A 134 12.66 -20.69 -11.53
CA ARG A 134 13.20 -21.74 -12.40
C ARG A 134 12.77 -21.59 -13.85
N GLY A 135 11.60 -21.03 -14.12
CA GLY A 135 11.13 -20.68 -15.47
C GLY A 135 11.62 -19.32 -15.99
N SER A 136 12.34 -18.55 -15.16
CA SER A 136 12.77 -17.19 -15.49
C SER A 136 14.16 -17.13 -16.13
N ALA A 137 14.41 -16.08 -16.92
CA ALA A 137 15.69 -15.83 -17.57
C ALA A 137 16.22 -14.40 -17.33
N VAL A 138 17.51 -14.28 -17.03
CA VAL A 138 18.22 -13.01 -16.81
C VAL A 138 19.43 -12.90 -17.73
N ALA A 139 19.63 -11.74 -18.36
CA ALA A 139 20.88 -11.43 -19.06
C ALA A 139 21.65 -10.37 -18.27
N LEU A 140 22.86 -10.69 -17.86
CA LEU A 140 23.80 -9.79 -17.21
C LEU A 140 24.78 -9.25 -18.26
N ILE A 141 24.74 -7.94 -18.50
CA ILE A 141 25.54 -7.26 -19.51
C ILE A 141 26.50 -6.27 -18.83
N GLY A 142 27.79 -6.56 -18.89
CA GLY A 142 28.83 -5.78 -18.22
C GLY A 142 30.17 -6.49 -18.18
N PRO A 143 31.26 -5.84 -17.74
CA PRO A 143 32.50 -6.54 -17.45
C PRO A 143 32.26 -7.64 -16.39
N LYS A 144 32.85 -8.84 -16.57
CA LYS A 144 32.63 -10.00 -15.67
C LYS A 144 32.71 -9.65 -14.17
N ARG A 145 33.73 -8.86 -13.79
CA ARG A 145 33.95 -8.39 -12.42
C ARG A 145 32.79 -7.59 -11.79
N ARG A 146 31.85 -7.09 -12.60
CA ARG A 146 30.69 -6.31 -12.14
C ARG A 146 29.42 -7.15 -11.97
N TYR A 147 29.38 -8.36 -12.55
CA TYR A 147 28.20 -9.21 -12.48
C TYR A 147 28.46 -10.58 -11.85
N GLU A 148 29.72 -10.96 -11.57
CA GLU A 148 30.05 -12.31 -11.09
C GLU A 148 29.36 -12.67 -9.77
N GLY A 149 29.27 -11.74 -8.81
CA GLY A 149 28.51 -11.94 -7.58
C GLY A 149 27.01 -12.03 -7.83
N ILE A 150 26.45 -11.11 -8.63
CA ILE A 150 25.04 -11.14 -9.06
C ILE A 150 24.70 -12.50 -9.72
N HIS A 151 25.57 -12.99 -10.61
CA HIS A 151 25.39 -14.29 -11.26
C HIS A 151 25.35 -15.43 -10.22
N ALA A 152 26.29 -15.45 -9.27
CA ALA A 152 26.33 -16.47 -8.22
C ALA A 152 25.03 -16.46 -7.38
N ASP A 153 24.57 -15.28 -6.98
CA ASP A 153 23.33 -15.15 -6.19
C ASP A 153 22.09 -15.55 -7.00
N LEU A 154 22.01 -15.21 -8.29
CA LEU A 154 20.89 -15.61 -9.15
C LEU A 154 20.83 -17.13 -9.36
N VAL A 155 21.99 -17.79 -9.49
CA VAL A 155 22.07 -19.25 -9.56
C VAL A 155 21.67 -19.87 -8.21
N GLU A 156 22.15 -19.34 -7.08
CA GLU A 156 21.78 -19.83 -5.74
C GLU A 156 20.28 -19.66 -5.45
N THR A 157 19.68 -18.58 -5.96
CA THR A 157 18.24 -18.30 -5.82
C THR A 157 17.37 -19.15 -6.73
N GLY A 158 17.96 -19.91 -7.66
CA GLY A 158 17.27 -20.86 -8.53
C GLY A 158 16.69 -20.23 -9.79
N VAL A 159 17.21 -19.08 -10.25
CA VAL A 159 16.87 -18.53 -11.56
C VAL A 159 17.31 -19.51 -12.65
N GLY A 160 16.37 -19.89 -13.52
CA GLY A 160 16.58 -21.00 -14.46
C GLY A 160 17.67 -20.75 -15.49
N THR A 161 17.72 -19.55 -16.08
CA THR A 161 18.71 -19.19 -17.10
C THR A 161 19.36 -17.86 -16.75
N VAL A 162 20.69 -17.84 -16.62
CA VAL A 162 21.48 -16.61 -16.45
C VAL A 162 22.50 -16.51 -17.58
N LEU A 163 22.23 -15.63 -18.55
CA LEU A 163 23.14 -15.34 -19.65
C LEU A 163 24.09 -14.22 -19.25
N CYS A 164 25.36 -14.33 -19.64
CA CYS A 164 26.38 -13.33 -19.34
C CYS A 164 27.04 -12.84 -20.63
N ALA A 165 27.21 -11.52 -20.75
CA ALA A 165 27.88 -10.89 -21.87
C ALA A 165 28.65 -9.65 -21.43
N GLU A 166 29.75 -9.33 -22.11
CA GLU A 166 30.46 -8.07 -21.89
C GLU A 166 29.78 -6.89 -22.58
N ARG A 167 29.08 -7.15 -23.69
CA ARG A 167 28.42 -6.12 -24.49
C ARG A 167 27.03 -6.55 -24.98
N PRO A 168 26.11 -5.59 -25.21
CA PRO A 168 24.75 -5.87 -25.69
C PRO A 168 24.65 -6.72 -26.96
N GLU A 169 25.59 -6.58 -27.89
CA GLU A 169 25.54 -7.24 -29.19
C GLU A 169 25.78 -8.76 -29.07
N GLN A 170 26.45 -9.18 -28.00
CA GLN A 170 26.80 -10.58 -27.75
C GLN A 170 25.62 -11.41 -27.25
N VAL A 171 24.55 -10.77 -26.77
CA VAL A 171 23.32 -11.46 -26.39
C VAL A 171 22.41 -11.51 -27.62
N PRO A 172 22.12 -12.71 -28.17
CA PRO A 172 21.17 -12.84 -29.26
C PRO A 172 19.77 -12.52 -28.74
N PRO A 173 18.95 -11.72 -29.45
CA PRO A 173 17.57 -11.46 -29.04
C PRO A 173 16.73 -12.74 -28.93
N GLU A 174 17.11 -13.76 -29.71
CA GLU A 174 16.46 -15.08 -29.79
C GLU A 174 16.85 -16.01 -28.63
N ALA A 175 18.05 -15.86 -28.06
CA ALA A 175 18.43 -16.51 -26.81
C ALA A 175 17.53 -16.04 -25.64
N PHE A 176 16.88 -14.90 -25.82
CA PHE A 176 15.87 -14.33 -24.94
C PHE A 176 14.42 -14.54 -25.44
N GLY A 177 14.19 -15.21 -26.59
CA GLY A 177 12.95 -15.05 -27.36
C GLY A 177 12.25 -16.25 -27.99
N SER A 178 12.86 -17.42 -28.12
CA SER A 178 12.22 -18.48 -28.92
C SER A 178 12.64 -19.88 -28.48
N GLY A 179 11.86 -20.46 -27.56
CA GLY A 179 11.97 -21.86 -27.14
C GLY A 179 11.59 -21.96 -25.66
N HIS A 180 10.47 -22.55 -25.26
CA HIS A 180 10.06 -23.92 -25.58
C HIS A 180 8.59 -23.97 -26.02
N GLY A 181 8.30 -24.76 -27.05
CA GLY A 181 6.93 -25.07 -27.44
C GLY A 181 6.19 -25.77 -26.30
N GLY A 182 5.16 -25.11 -25.78
CA GLY A 182 4.28 -25.62 -24.72
C GLY A 182 4.10 -24.58 -23.62
N SER A 183 3.09 -23.71 -23.74
CA SER A 183 2.47 -22.91 -22.66
C SER A 183 3.35 -22.16 -21.62
N ASP A 184 4.68 -22.06 -21.78
CA ASP A 184 5.55 -21.67 -20.66
C ASP A 184 5.79 -20.13 -20.59
N GLU A 185 5.10 -19.52 -19.62
CA GLU A 185 5.03 -18.11 -19.24
C GLU A 185 6.30 -17.60 -18.50
N GLY A 186 7.49 -17.91 -18.99
CA GLY A 186 8.75 -17.52 -18.31
C GLY A 186 9.02 -16.01 -18.30
N ARG A 187 9.27 -15.41 -17.12
CA ARG A 187 9.64 -14.00 -16.93
C ARG A 187 11.07 -13.71 -17.35
N ARG A 188 11.32 -12.54 -17.96
CA ARG A 188 12.62 -12.21 -18.56
C ARG A 188 13.09 -10.82 -18.16
N LEU A 189 14.37 -10.66 -17.84
CA LEU A 189 14.95 -9.36 -17.46
C LEU A 189 16.37 -9.19 -18.00
N VAL A 190 16.67 -8.01 -18.54
CA VAL A 190 18.04 -7.63 -18.88
C VAL A 190 18.58 -6.71 -17.80
N VAL A 191 19.81 -6.94 -17.35
CA VAL A 191 20.48 -6.18 -16.30
C VAL A 191 21.79 -5.67 -16.86
N MET A 192 21.96 -4.34 -16.85
CA MET A 192 23.02 -3.69 -17.60
C MET A 192 23.84 -2.75 -16.72
N ALA A 193 25.16 -2.86 -16.80
CA ALA A 193 26.07 -1.95 -16.14
C ALA A 193 25.97 -0.55 -16.74
N ALA A 194 25.97 0.48 -15.89
CA ALA A 194 25.71 1.87 -16.27
C ALA A 194 26.54 2.41 -17.44
N GLY A 195 27.78 1.94 -17.63
CA GLY A 195 28.66 2.39 -18.72
C GLY A 195 28.36 1.78 -20.09
N LEU A 196 27.37 0.91 -20.20
CA LEU A 196 26.96 0.24 -21.44
C LEU A 196 25.52 0.59 -21.84
N LEU A 197 24.86 1.43 -21.04
CA LEU A 197 23.48 1.83 -21.30
C LEU A 197 23.47 2.91 -22.38
N ASP A 198 22.75 2.66 -23.46
CA ASP A 198 22.38 3.68 -24.44
C ASP A 198 20.98 3.39 -25.02
N ALA A 199 20.46 4.32 -25.82
CA ALA A 199 19.14 4.19 -26.43
C ALA A 199 19.04 3.01 -27.43
N ALA A 200 20.13 2.61 -28.09
CA ALA A 200 20.13 1.49 -29.02
C ALA A 200 20.09 0.14 -28.28
N ALA A 201 20.85 0.01 -27.20
CA ALA A 201 20.88 -1.15 -26.31
C ALA A 201 19.51 -1.34 -25.63
N VAL A 202 18.88 -0.27 -25.14
CA VAL A 202 17.52 -0.37 -24.59
C VAL A 202 16.51 -0.77 -25.65
N ARG A 203 16.50 -0.15 -26.84
CA ARG A 203 15.59 -0.54 -27.94
C ARG A 203 15.80 -1.98 -28.43
N ARG A 204 17.02 -2.50 -28.33
CA ARG A 204 17.34 -3.89 -28.70
C ARG A 204 16.62 -4.91 -27.82
N PHE A 205 16.49 -4.62 -26.53
CA PHE A 205 15.97 -5.57 -25.55
C PHE A 205 14.54 -5.26 -25.09
N ALA A 206 14.17 -3.98 -25.04
CA ALA A 206 12.83 -3.54 -24.72
C ALA A 206 11.86 -3.90 -25.86
N GLN A 207 10.84 -4.68 -25.56
CA GLN A 207 9.70 -4.91 -26.44
C GLN A 207 8.42 -4.56 -25.69
N GLY A 208 7.71 -3.54 -26.17
CA GLY A 208 6.41 -3.10 -25.66
C GLY A 208 5.86 -2.00 -26.57
N GLY A 209 4.60 -2.13 -26.99
CA GLY A 209 3.91 -1.09 -27.77
C GLY A 209 3.63 0.18 -26.94
N PRO A 210 2.90 1.16 -27.51
CA PRO A 210 2.55 2.40 -26.80
C PRO A 210 1.83 2.13 -25.45
N PRO A 211 1.84 3.11 -24.53
CA PRO A 211 1.39 2.95 -23.15
C PRO A 211 -0.14 2.81 -23.09
N ALA A 212 -0.65 1.60 -23.27
CA ALA A 212 -2.05 1.28 -23.04
C ALA A 212 -2.17 0.51 -21.72
N THR A 213 -2.52 1.22 -20.65
CA THR A 213 -3.40 0.88 -19.50
C THR A 213 -3.69 -0.58 -19.07
N ARG A 214 -2.89 -1.57 -19.44
CA ARG A 214 -3.10 -2.97 -19.04
C ARG A 214 -1.81 -3.60 -18.53
N LEU A 215 -1.94 -4.16 -17.33
CA LEU A 215 -1.34 -5.38 -16.78
C LEU A 215 -0.17 -5.93 -17.61
N MET A 216 1.00 -6.03 -16.98
CA MET A 216 2.20 -6.60 -17.61
C MET A 216 1.87 -7.93 -18.32
N PRO A 217 2.09 -8.06 -19.63
CA PRO A 217 2.05 -9.36 -20.27
C PRO A 217 3.14 -10.28 -19.68
N ALA A 218 2.88 -11.58 -19.64
CA ALA A 218 3.83 -12.63 -19.24
C ALA A 218 5.20 -12.59 -19.98
N ALA A 219 5.32 -11.79 -21.04
CA ALA A 219 6.51 -11.59 -21.87
C ALA A 219 7.23 -10.25 -21.61
N THR A 220 7.22 -9.75 -20.37
CA THR A 220 7.88 -8.50 -20.01
C THR A 220 9.39 -8.57 -20.26
N ARG A 221 9.96 -7.60 -21.00
CA ARG A 221 11.41 -7.41 -21.19
C ARG A 221 11.79 -5.98 -20.82
N GLY A 222 12.20 -5.78 -19.57
CA GLY A 222 12.79 -4.53 -19.11
C GLY A 222 14.32 -4.56 -19.12
N VAL A 223 14.95 -3.39 -19.09
CA VAL A 223 16.40 -3.23 -18.90
C VAL A 223 16.65 -2.53 -17.56
N LEU A 224 17.07 -3.28 -16.54
CA LEU A 224 17.47 -2.75 -15.25
C LEU A 224 18.90 -2.23 -15.31
N ARG A 225 19.10 -0.94 -15.03
CA ARG A 225 20.45 -0.35 -14.89
C ARG A 225 20.97 -0.58 -13.48
N TYR A 226 22.28 -0.83 -13.36
CA TYR A 226 22.99 -0.69 -12.09
C TYR A 226 24.34 0.00 -12.28
N GLY A 227 24.82 0.68 -11.24
CA GLY A 227 26.03 1.51 -11.32
C GLY A 227 26.83 1.51 -10.02
N ARG A 228 28.13 1.76 -10.15
CA ARG A 228 29.06 1.89 -9.03
C ARG A 228 30.07 2.99 -9.30
N THR A 229 30.33 3.83 -8.30
CA THR A 229 31.52 4.68 -8.23
C THR A 229 32.22 4.43 -6.88
N ALA A 230 33.35 5.08 -6.63
CA ALA A 230 34.01 4.99 -5.33
C ALA A 230 33.10 5.42 -4.16
N ALA A 231 32.20 6.40 -4.40
CA ALA A 231 31.36 6.99 -3.36
C ALA A 231 29.94 6.40 -3.30
N ARG A 232 29.42 5.83 -4.40
CA ARG A 232 28.00 5.48 -4.51
C ARG A 232 27.73 4.14 -5.21
N ARG A 233 26.63 3.51 -4.80
CA ARG A 233 26.04 2.32 -5.41
C ARG A 233 24.65 2.68 -5.91
N GLU A 234 24.31 2.23 -7.11
CA GLU A 234 23.13 2.68 -7.83
C GLU A 234 22.35 1.49 -8.37
N VAL A 235 21.05 1.47 -8.13
CA VAL A 235 20.11 0.50 -8.72
C VAL A 235 18.97 1.26 -9.38
N GLY A 236 18.64 0.87 -10.61
CA GLY A 236 17.69 1.55 -11.48
C GLY A 236 18.31 2.67 -12.33
N PRO A 237 17.49 3.31 -13.19
CA PRO A 237 16.09 2.98 -13.46
C PRO A 237 15.89 1.66 -14.22
N LEU A 238 14.64 1.23 -14.33
CA LEU A 238 14.19 0.12 -15.16
C LEU A 238 13.56 0.65 -16.43
N PHE A 239 14.20 0.40 -17.57
CA PHE A 239 13.79 0.94 -18.88
C PHE A 239 12.94 -0.05 -19.67
N GLY A 240 12.15 0.47 -20.62
CA GLY A 240 11.42 -0.34 -21.60
C GLY A 240 10.06 -0.87 -21.12
N LEU A 241 9.60 -0.40 -19.96
CA LEU A 241 8.30 -0.72 -19.39
C LEU A 241 7.40 0.52 -19.32
N SER A 242 6.09 0.31 -19.21
CA SER A 242 5.15 1.38 -18.85
C SER A 242 5.60 2.02 -17.53
N GLY A 243 5.66 3.36 -17.46
CA GLY A 243 6.17 4.07 -16.28
C GLY A 243 7.67 4.33 -16.26
N SER A 244 8.41 3.91 -17.29
CA SER A 244 9.82 4.25 -17.44
C SER A 244 10.03 5.54 -18.26
N VAL A 245 11.19 6.17 -18.09
CA VAL A 245 11.67 7.25 -18.96
C VAL A 245 12.64 6.72 -20.01
N CYS A 246 12.86 7.45 -21.11
CA CYS A 246 13.88 7.07 -22.08
C CYS A 246 15.30 7.28 -21.52
N PRO A 247 16.31 6.52 -22.02
CA PRO A 247 17.69 6.66 -21.58
C PRO A 247 18.26 8.08 -21.71
N ALA A 248 17.86 8.82 -22.76
CA ALA A 248 18.33 10.19 -22.98
C ALA A 248 17.83 11.17 -21.90
N CYS A 249 16.58 11.04 -21.44
CA CYS A 249 16.07 11.85 -20.33
C CYS A 249 16.77 11.50 -19.02
N PHE A 250 17.02 10.21 -18.80
CA PHE A 250 17.79 9.77 -17.64
C PHE A 250 19.22 10.33 -17.66
N GLU A 251 19.94 10.21 -18.77
CA GLU A 251 21.32 10.71 -18.91
C GLU A 251 21.40 12.22 -18.68
N ASP A 252 20.50 13.01 -19.26
CA ASP A 252 20.45 14.47 -19.04
C ASP A 252 20.21 14.81 -17.56
N GLY A 253 19.22 14.19 -16.91
CA GLY A 253 18.97 14.40 -15.49
C GLY A 253 20.13 13.93 -14.61
N TYR A 254 20.73 12.80 -14.94
CA TYR A 254 21.86 12.23 -14.21
C TYR A 254 23.09 13.11 -14.32
N LEU A 255 23.42 13.63 -15.50
CA LEU A 255 24.54 14.55 -15.72
C LEU A 255 24.38 15.84 -14.90
N ARG A 256 23.15 16.36 -14.78
CA ARG A 256 22.88 17.56 -13.99
C ARG A 256 23.06 17.35 -12.48
N GLU A 257 22.59 16.23 -11.95
CA GLU A 257 22.67 15.94 -10.51
C GLU A 257 24.07 15.42 -10.10
N PHE A 258 24.69 14.59 -10.93
CA PHE A 258 25.88 13.81 -10.53
C PHE A 258 27.13 14.04 -11.39
N GLY A 259 27.04 14.83 -12.46
CA GLY A 259 28.13 15.02 -13.42
C GLY A 259 28.38 13.82 -14.33
N ASP A 260 29.49 13.87 -15.08
CA ASP A 260 29.86 12.84 -16.08
C ASP A 260 30.14 11.46 -15.43
N PRO A 261 29.32 10.43 -15.70
CA PRO A 261 29.53 9.08 -15.17
C PRO A 261 30.83 8.43 -15.64
N ALA A 262 31.33 8.77 -16.84
CA ALA A 262 32.57 8.22 -17.37
C ALA A 262 33.81 8.73 -16.61
N ARG A 263 33.73 9.95 -16.03
CA ARG A 263 34.79 10.54 -15.20
C ARG A 263 34.83 10.03 -13.76
N ALA A 264 33.77 9.35 -13.30
CA ALA A 264 33.66 8.80 -11.95
C ALA A 264 34.07 7.32 -11.84
N ALA A 265 34.59 6.73 -12.94
CA ALA A 265 34.89 5.32 -13.04
C ALA A 265 36.16 4.91 -12.25
N ASP A 266 36.06 3.71 -11.68
CA ASP A 266 37.11 2.91 -11.03
C ASP A 266 37.43 3.21 -9.56
N GLY A 267 36.40 3.06 -8.72
CA GLY A 267 36.61 2.54 -7.37
C GLY A 267 37.13 1.09 -7.43
N SER A 268 38.21 0.82 -6.67
CA SER A 268 39.01 -0.41 -6.54
C SER A 268 38.38 -1.69 -7.12
N GLY A 269 39.15 -2.42 -7.92
CA GLY A 269 38.77 -3.63 -8.69
C GLY A 269 38.31 -4.87 -7.92
N ALA A 270 37.82 -4.74 -6.68
CA ALA A 270 37.19 -5.82 -5.93
C ALA A 270 35.68 -5.96 -6.26
N PRO A 271 35.11 -7.17 -6.08
CA PRO A 271 33.66 -7.37 -5.99
C PRO A 271 33.01 -6.42 -4.98
N ASP A 272 31.76 -6.01 -5.23
CA ASP A 272 30.98 -5.19 -4.28
C ASP A 272 29.74 -5.99 -3.89
N ASP A 273 29.93 -6.89 -2.92
CA ASP A 273 28.91 -7.81 -2.41
C ASP A 273 27.62 -7.07 -2.00
N VAL A 274 27.73 -5.81 -1.57
CA VAL A 274 26.57 -4.98 -1.21
C VAL A 274 25.79 -4.58 -2.47
N LEU A 275 26.47 -4.07 -3.50
CA LEU A 275 25.80 -3.76 -4.76
C LEU A 275 25.23 -5.02 -5.41
N ASP A 276 25.98 -6.11 -5.39
CA ASP A 276 25.54 -7.39 -5.96
C ASP A 276 24.25 -7.86 -5.27
N ALA A 277 24.21 -7.86 -3.93
CA ALA A 277 23.01 -8.20 -3.17
C ALA A 277 21.83 -7.24 -3.43
N LEU A 278 22.09 -5.93 -3.55
CA LEU A 278 21.05 -4.93 -3.85
C LEU A 278 20.44 -5.13 -5.25
N VAL A 279 21.28 -5.41 -6.24
CA VAL A 279 20.83 -5.67 -7.62
C VAL A 279 20.08 -7.00 -7.68
N THR A 280 20.60 -8.06 -7.05
CA THR A 280 19.90 -9.35 -6.95
C THR A 280 18.53 -9.19 -6.29
N ALA A 281 18.44 -8.46 -5.18
CA ALA A 281 17.17 -8.22 -4.49
C ALA A 281 16.15 -7.52 -5.41
N GLU A 282 16.57 -6.52 -6.19
CA GLU A 282 15.70 -5.84 -7.14
C GLU A 282 15.29 -6.75 -8.30
N ILE A 283 16.19 -7.60 -8.81
CA ILE A 283 15.87 -8.61 -9.83
C ILE A 283 14.79 -9.57 -9.32
N LEU A 284 14.92 -10.07 -8.08
CA LEU A 284 13.91 -10.93 -7.46
C LEU A 284 12.59 -10.20 -7.17
N ALA A 285 12.64 -8.91 -6.87
CA ALA A 285 11.45 -8.07 -6.74
C ALA A 285 10.70 -7.95 -8.08
N ILE A 286 11.43 -7.79 -9.18
CA ILE A 286 10.83 -7.69 -10.53
C ILE A 286 10.32 -9.06 -11.01
N LEU A 287 11.11 -10.13 -10.85
CA LEU A 287 10.78 -11.45 -11.37
C LEU A 287 9.78 -12.22 -10.50
N ALA A 288 9.77 -12.03 -9.19
CA ALA A 288 8.98 -12.85 -8.27
C ALA A 288 8.20 -12.03 -7.24
N ALA A 289 8.09 -10.70 -7.43
CA ALA A 289 7.38 -9.80 -6.52
C ALA A 289 7.77 -9.99 -5.04
N LEU A 290 8.96 -10.53 -4.75
CA LEU A 290 9.33 -11.00 -3.42
C LEU A 290 9.37 -9.85 -2.40
N THR A 291 9.72 -8.67 -2.88
CA THR A 291 9.48 -7.38 -2.26
C THR A 291 8.80 -6.48 -3.29
N PRO A 292 8.12 -5.40 -2.88
CA PRO A 292 7.65 -4.39 -3.82
C PRO A 292 8.85 -3.85 -4.64
N PRO A 293 8.83 -3.98 -5.98
CA PRO A 293 9.90 -3.44 -6.82
C PRO A 293 9.88 -1.91 -6.75
N ALA A 294 11.03 -1.29 -7.02
CA ALA A 294 11.09 0.15 -7.19
C ALA A 294 10.24 0.55 -8.43
N PRO A 295 9.63 1.75 -8.43
CA PRO A 295 9.00 2.29 -9.63
C PRO A 295 9.98 2.29 -10.80
N ALA A 296 9.48 2.08 -12.03
CA ALA A 296 10.37 1.91 -13.18
C ALA A 296 11.25 3.15 -13.43
N ALA A 297 10.70 4.35 -13.17
CA ALA A 297 11.41 5.62 -13.23
C ALA A 297 12.27 5.95 -11.99
N ALA A 298 12.45 5.04 -11.02
CA ALA A 298 13.21 5.33 -9.81
C ALA A 298 14.71 4.99 -9.97
N LEU A 299 15.58 5.92 -9.56
CA LEU A 299 16.99 5.66 -9.30
C LEU A 299 17.20 5.63 -7.78
N THR A 300 17.66 4.50 -7.26
CA THR A 300 18.06 4.41 -5.84
C THR A 300 19.58 4.50 -5.72
N VAL A 301 20.03 5.46 -4.92
CA VAL A 301 21.45 5.74 -4.67
C VAL A 301 21.78 5.49 -3.20
N TYR A 302 22.83 4.71 -2.97
CA TYR A 302 23.40 4.43 -1.66
C TYR A 302 24.76 5.11 -1.55
N GLU A 303 24.83 6.16 -0.72
CA GLU A 303 26.06 6.91 -0.42
C GLU A 303 26.75 6.27 0.79
N ASN A 304 27.90 5.61 0.57
CA ASN A 304 28.61 4.79 1.57
C ASN A 304 27.76 3.57 2.04
N PRO A 305 28.28 2.32 2.15
CA PRO A 305 27.45 1.13 2.41
C PRO A 305 26.54 1.15 3.65
N HIS A 306 26.59 2.15 4.54
CA HIS A 306 25.92 2.08 5.84
C HIS A 306 25.04 3.27 6.27
N VAL A 307 24.96 4.41 5.56
CA VAL A 307 24.40 5.63 6.20
C VAL A 307 23.28 6.33 5.44
N LYS A 308 23.32 6.43 4.10
CA LYS A 308 22.32 7.26 3.40
C LYS A 308 21.82 6.62 2.10
N ARG A 309 20.53 6.29 2.09
CA ARG A 309 19.76 5.90 0.90
C ARG A 309 18.97 7.11 0.41
N ARG A 310 19.16 7.49 -0.85
CA ARG A 310 18.35 8.49 -1.55
C ARG A 310 17.62 7.81 -2.71
N ARG A 311 16.36 8.16 -2.92
CA ARG A 311 15.59 7.74 -4.08
C ARG A 311 15.28 8.97 -4.90
N PHE A 312 15.56 8.90 -6.19
CA PHE A 312 15.28 9.94 -7.16
C PHE A 312 14.18 9.42 -8.09
N THR A 313 13.17 10.26 -8.32
CA THR A 313 12.26 10.08 -9.45
C THR A 313 12.94 10.66 -10.68
N VAL A 314 13.10 9.86 -11.72
CA VAL A 314 13.60 10.31 -13.01
C VAL A 314 12.40 10.74 -13.85
N GLY A 315 12.30 12.04 -14.12
CA GLY A 315 11.25 12.61 -14.98
C GLY A 315 11.75 12.83 -16.41
N PRO A 316 10.84 12.84 -17.40
CA PRO A 316 11.18 13.21 -18.77
C PRO A 316 11.54 14.70 -18.87
N ARG A 317 12.37 15.04 -19.86
CA ARG A 317 12.53 16.45 -20.28
C ARG A 317 11.21 16.95 -20.88
N ARG A 318 10.89 18.23 -20.66
CA ARG A 318 9.65 18.85 -21.16
C ARG A 318 9.51 18.74 -22.69
N ASP A 319 10.61 18.76 -23.41
CA ASP A 319 10.68 18.68 -24.87
C ASP A 319 10.89 17.24 -25.40
N CYS A 320 10.81 16.22 -24.55
CA CYS A 320 11.12 14.85 -24.98
C CYS A 320 9.95 14.17 -25.70
N VAL A 321 10.07 14.06 -27.02
CA VAL A 321 9.09 13.38 -27.87
C VAL A 321 8.96 11.87 -27.60
N ASP A 322 10.04 11.22 -27.16
CA ASP A 322 10.02 9.77 -26.87
C ASP A 322 9.21 9.44 -25.60
N CYS A 323 9.21 10.34 -24.62
CA CYS A 323 8.54 10.11 -23.33
C CYS A 323 7.16 10.76 -23.25
N LEU A 324 7.00 11.95 -23.84
CA LEU A 324 5.78 12.77 -23.74
C LEU A 324 4.98 12.78 -25.05
N GLY A 325 5.47 12.14 -26.12
CA GLY A 325 4.84 12.20 -27.44
C GLY A 325 4.91 13.59 -28.05
N SER A 326 3.87 14.00 -28.77
CA SER A 326 3.67 15.39 -29.20
C SER A 326 3.18 16.23 -28.01
N GLY A 327 4.05 16.41 -27.02
CA GLY A 327 3.73 16.94 -25.69
C GLY A 327 2.89 18.23 -25.68
N PRO A 328 2.27 18.56 -24.53
CA PRO A 328 1.35 19.68 -24.42
C PRO A 328 2.02 21.02 -24.74
N ASP A 329 1.22 21.98 -25.18
CA ASP A 329 1.69 23.34 -25.43
C ASP A 329 2.04 24.00 -24.08
N TRP A 330 3.35 24.09 -23.81
CA TRP A 330 3.87 24.50 -22.50
C TRP A 330 3.61 25.97 -22.16
N ASP A 331 3.25 26.77 -23.17
CA ASP A 331 2.92 28.19 -23.01
C ASP A 331 1.45 28.42 -22.60
N GLU A 332 0.62 27.37 -22.56
CA GLU A 332 -0.75 27.47 -22.06
C GLU A 332 -0.82 27.42 -20.51
N PRO A 333 -1.76 28.18 -19.89
CA PRO A 333 -2.06 28.05 -18.46
C PRO A 333 -2.54 26.63 -18.10
N GLY A 334 -1.61 25.77 -17.69
CA GLY A 334 -1.90 24.37 -17.36
C GLY A 334 -0.75 23.41 -17.63
N GLY A 335 0.18 23.76 -18.53
CA GLY A 335 1.29 22.88 -18.93
C GLY A 335 2.18 22.44 -17.77
N ALA A 336 2.37 23.28 -16.74
CA ALA A 336 3.13 22.89 -15.55
C ALA A 336 2.40 21.82 -14.70
N GLY A 337 1.07 21.90 -14.62
CA GLY A 337 0.23 20.91 -13.94
C GLY A 337 0.20 19.59 -14.70
N GLU A 338 0.08 19.63 -16.02
CA GLU A 338 0.12 18.43 -16.86
C GLU A 338 1.49 17.75 -16.85
N TYR A 339 2.58 18.53 -16.83
CA TYR A 339 3.93 18.01 -16.61
C TYR A 339 4.04 17.30 -15.25
N TYR A 340 3.58 17.95 -14.19
CA TYR A 340 3.57 17.37 -12.86
C TYR A 340 2.78 16.05 -12.84
N GLU A 341 1.57 16.02 -13.41
CA GLU A 341 0.77 14.80 -13.47
C GLU A 341 1.43 13.71 -14.31
N SER A 342 2.08 14.06 -15.42
CA SER A 342 2.84 13.12 -16.26
C SER A 342 4.02 12.51 -15.50
N VAL A 343 4.81 13.32 -14.79
CA VAL A 343 5.94 12.84 -13.97
C VAL A 343 5.44 11.97 -12.82
N MET A 344 4.31 12.35 -12.19
CA MET A 344 3.75 11.59 -11.08
C MET A 344 3.11 10.27 -11.54
N ALA A 345 2.50 10.21 -12.72
CA ALA A 345 2.02 8.96 -13.29
C ALA A 345 3.14 7.93 -13.48
N LEU A 346 4.36 8.36 -13.81
CA LEU A 346 5.54 7.48 -13.91
C LEU A 346 5.94 6.87 -12.56
N ASN A 347 5.72 7.58 -11.44
CA ASN A 347 5.96 7.04 -10.10
C ASN A 347 4.93 5.98 -9.67
N LEU A 348 3.76 5.95 -10.31
CA LEU A 348 2.68 5.00 -10.03
C LEU A 348 2.77 3.75 -10.89
N ALA A 349 3.34 3.88 -12.08
CA ALA A 349 3.58 2.79 -13.01
C ALA A 349 4.90 2.06 -12.65
N GLY A 350 4.88 1.35 -11.53
CA GLY A 350 5.80 0.23 -11.30
C GLY A 350 5.36 -1.01 -12.07
N PRO A 351 6.20 -2.05 -12.18
CA PRO A 351 5.73 -3.37 -12.59
C PRO A 351 4.56 -3.74 -11.69
N ALA A 352 3.34 -3.83 -12.25
CA ALA A 352 2.18 -4.22 -11.49
C ALA A 352 2.47 -5.61 -10.92
N ALA A 353 2.38 -5.75 -9.59
CA ALA A 353 2.38 -7.08 -8.99
C ALA A 353 1.28 -7.88 -9.70
N PRO A 354 1.58 -9.07 -10.24
CA PRO A 354 0.59 -9.91 -10.91
C PRO A 354 -0.60 -10.15 -10.00
N GLU A 355 -1.76 -10.42 -10.60
CA GLU A 355 -3.06 -10.49 -9.92
C GLU A 355 -2.97 -11.29 -8.62
N ALA A 356 -2.94 -10.55 -7.51
CA ALA A 356 -3.19 -11.06 -6.19
C ALA A 356 -4.47 -11.89 -6.21
N ASP A 357 -4.53 -13.02 -5.50
CA ASP A 357 -5.82 -13.59 -5.11
C ASP A 357 -6.67 -12.46 -4.50
N PRO A 358 -7.76 -12.01 -5.16
CA PRO A 358 -8.54 -10.87 -4.73
C PRO A 358 -9.09 -11.07 -3.31
N GLN A 359 -9.37 -12.32 -2.93
CA GLN A 359 -9.87 -12.65 -1.61
C GLN A 359 -8.81 -12.42 -0.53
N ARG A 360 -7.55 -12.78 -0.80
CA ARG A 360 -6.43 -12.57 0.14
C ARG A 360 -6.05 -11.09 0.25
N ALA A 361 -6.09 -10.35 -0.85
CA ALA A 361 -5.89 -8.90 -0.86
C ALA A 361 -6.98 -8.19 -0.05
N ALA A 362 -8.24 -8.57 -0.24
CA ALA A 362 -9.38 -8.05 0.52
C ALA A 362 -9.26 -8.36 2.03
N ARG A 363 -8.87 -9.59 2.40
CA ARG A 363 -8.67 -9.96 3.82
C ARG A 363 -7.52 -9.20 4.48
N ARG A 364 -6.42 -8.97 3.77
CA ARG A 364 -5.31 -8.13 4.28
C ARG A 364 -5.74 -6.67 4.47
N ALA A 365 -6.52 -6.13 3.54
CA ALA A 365 -7.10 -4.80 3.67
C ALA A 365 -8.03 -4.71 4.89
N ALA A 366 -8.90 -5.72 5.10
CA ALA A 366 -9.76 -5.83 6.27
C ALA A 366 -8.99 -5.87 7.61
N SER A 367 -7.89 -6.63 7.68
CA SER A 367 -7.04 -6.68 8.87
C SER A 367 -6.23 -5.40 9.10
N ALA A 368 -5.91 -4.64 8.04
CA ALA A 368 -5.29 -3.33 8.16
C ALA A 368 -6.29 -2.25 8.62
N ALA A 369 -7.54 -2.35 8.17
CA ALA A 369 -8.63 -1.43 8.51
C ALA A 369 -9.05 -1.48 9.99
N THR A 370 -8.76 -2.58 10.69
CA THR A 370 -9.16 -2.82 12.09
C THR A 370 -8.08 -2.49 13.13
N ARG A 371 -6.92 -1.97 12.71
CA ARG A 371 -5.77 -1.71 13.60
C ARG A 371 -5.58 -0.21 13.83
N THR A 372 -6.23 0.32 14.86
CA THR A 372 -6.38 1.77 15.04
C THR A 372 -6.09 2.30 16.44
N ASP A 373 -5.30 1.64 17.28
CA ASP A 373 -4.95 2.20 18.60
C ASP A 373 -3.80 3.22 18.49
N ALA A 374 -4.12 4.45 18.07
CA ALA A 374 -3.19 5.60 18.23
C ALA A 374 -3.12 6.08 19.70
N PHE A 375 -4.16 5.82 20.48
CA PHE A 375 -4.29 6.31 21.86
C PHE A 375 -4.74 5.16 22.80
N PRO A 376 -3.85 4.19 23.09
CA PRO A 376 -4.22 2.99 23.83
C PRO A 376 -4.76 3.29 25.24
N SER A 377 -4.25 4.32 25.90
CA SER A 377 -4.58 4.70 27.28
C SER A 377 -5.61 5.83 27.43
N ALA A 378 -6.07 6.42 26.32
CA ALA A 378 -6.99 7.55 26.37
C ALA A 378 -8.43 7.13 26.76
N PRO A 379 -9.17 7.97 27.51
CA PRO A 379 -10.58 7.76 27.80
C PRO A 379 -11.41 7.60 26.52
N ARG A 380 -12.32 6.61 26.51
CA ARG A 380 -13.24 6.34 25.39
C ARG A 380 -14.67 6.58 25.82
N ILE A 381 -15.44 7.23 24.96
CA ILE A 381 -16.85 7.54 25.16
C ILE A 381 -17.63 6.80 24.07
N ALA A 382 -18.56 5.95 24.47
CA ALA A 382 -19.48 5.31 23.54
C ALA A 382 -20.45 6.34 22.98
N LEU A 383 -20.62 6.35 21.66
CA LEU A 383 -21.64 7.14 21.00
C LEU A 383 -22.96 6.37 20.93
N PRO A 384 -24.11 7.04 20.71
CA PRO A 384 -25.38 6.36 20.47
C PRO A 384 -25.24 5.32 19.34
N GLU A 385 -25.86 4.16 19.53
CA GLU A 385 -25.77 3.07 18.54
C GLU A 385 -26.27 3.53 17.15
N PRO A 386 -25.63 3.10 16.04
CA PRO A 386 -25.95 3.58 14.69
C PRO A 386 -27.42 3.47 14.28
N GLU A 387 -28.11 2.45 14.80
CA GLU A 387 -29.55 2.19 14.58
C GLU A 387 -30.47 3.24 15.23
N HIS A 388 -29.98 3.98 16.22
CA HIS A 388 -30.71 5.04 16.90
C HIS A 388 -30.33 6.44 16.41
N LEU A 389 -29.41 6.54 15.46
CA LEU A 389 -28.96 7.84 14.94
C LEU A 389 -30.01 8.46 14.02
N PRO A 390 -30.24 9.78 14.11
CA PRO A 390 -31.16 10.49 13.24
C PRO A 390 -30.79 10.25 11.78
N GLU A 391 -31.80 10.05 10.94
CA GLU A 391 -31.61 9.88 9.50
C GLU A 391 -31.56 11.25 8.81
N PRO A 392 -30.58 11.50 7.93
CA PRO A 392 -30.59 12.70 7.10
C PRO A 392 -31.75 12.62 6.09
N HIS A 393 -32.45 13.73 5.88
CA HIS A 393 -33.58 13.84 4.96
C HIS A 393 -33.32 14.90 3.87
N GLY A 394 -33.96 14.73 2.71
CA GLY A 394 -33.88 15.69 1.59
C GLY A 394 -33.15 15.14 0.35
N GLU A 395 -33.18 15.93 -0.73
CA GLU A 395 -32.50 15.62 -1.98
C GLU A 395 -31.23 16.46 -2.14
N LEU A 396 -30.12 15.80 -2.48
CA LEU A 396 -28.88 16.46 -2.90
C LEU A 396 -29.08 17.02 -4.31
N THR A 397 -29.57 18.24 -4.41
CA THR A 397 -29.62 18.99 -5.68
C THR A 397 -28.30 19.73 -5.91
N SER A 398 -28.01 20.12 -7.16
CA SER A 398 -26.82 20.87 -7.54
C SER A 398 -26.64 22.21 -6.80
N ALA A 399 -27.68 22.69 -6.11
CA ALA A 399 -27.67 23.91 -5.31
C ALA A 399 -27.61 23.67 -3.79
N TRP A 400 -27.36 22.43 -3.33
CA TRP A 400 -27.32 22.06 -1.89
C TRP A 400 -28.53 22.63 -1.12
N VAL A 401 -29.72 22.51 -1.72
CA VAL A 401 -30.94 23.12 -1.18
C VAL A 401 -31.44 22.31 0.01
N ARG A 402 -31.65 22.99 1.13
CA ARG A 402 -32.30 22.44 2.32
C ARG A 402 -33.70 21.94 1.95
N SER A 403 -34.07 20.76 2.41
CA SER A 403 -35.48 20.37 2.42
C SER A 403 -36.20 21.09 3.56
N ASP A 404 -37.31 21.74 3.25
CA ASP A 404 -38.18 22.42 4.22
C ASP A 404 -38.89 21.36 5.08
N GLY A 405 -38.28 21.01 6.20
CA GLY A 405 -38.84 20.00 7.11
C GLY A 405 -37.89 19.50 8.17
N THR A 406 -37.20 20.37 8.91
CA THR A 406 -36.29 19.94 9.97
C THR A 406 -37.02 19.79 11.30
N ARG A 407 -37.08 18.56 11.83
CA ARG A 407 -37.32 18.33 13.26
C ARG A 407 -36.06 18.77 14.03
N PRO A 408 -36.18 19.41 15.20
CA PRO A 408 -35.02 19.68 16.05
C PRO A 408 -34.38 18.34 16.43
N VAL A 409 -33.09 18.18 16.11
CA VAL A 409 -32.27 17.04 16.49
C VAL A 409 -31.32 17.51 17.58
N ASP A 410 -31.23 16.75 18.66
CA ASP A 410 -30.26 16.97 19.74
C ASP A 410 -28.83 16.96 19.18
N LEU A 411 -27.98 17.91 19.61
CA LEU A 411 -26.66 18.10 19.00
C LEU A 411 -25.76 16.87 19.15
N ASP A 412 -25.80 16.19 20.30
CA ASP A 412 -25.02 14.96 20.52
C ASP A 412 -25.42 13.89 19.49
N HIS A 413 -26.72 13.69 19.27
CA HIS A 413 -27.21 12.75 18.26
C HIS A 413 -26.88 13.18 16.83
N ALA A 414 -26.98 14.47 16.53
CA ALA A 414 -26.62 15.01 15.23
C ALA A 414 -25.12 14.84 14.92
N VAL A 415 -24.25 15.13 15.89
CA VAL A 415 -22.80 14.95 15.76
C VAL A 415 -22.44 13.47 15.65
N ALA A 416 -23.04 12.60 16.45
CA ALA A 416 -22.82 11.15 16.34
C ALA A 416 -23.21 10.62 14.95
N ALA A 417 -24.34 11.08 14.41
CA ALA A 417 -24.79 10.78 13.05
C ALA A 417 -23.82 11.28 11.98
N VAL A 418 -23.33 12.52 12.12
CA VAL A 418 -22.32 13.09 11.23
C VAL A 418 -21.04 12.25 11.24
N LEU A 419 -20.50 11.93 12.41
CA LEU A 419 -19.26 11.17 12.52
C LEU A 419 -19.39 9.75 11.94
N ASN A 420 -20.47 9.03 12.27
CA ASN A 420 -20.74 7.70 11.75
C ASN A 420 -20.85 7.71 10.22
N ARG A 421 -21.68 8.60 9.67
CA ARG A 421 -21.96 8.61 8.23
C ARG A 421 -20.85 9.23 7.39
N THR A 422 -19.89 9.92 8.01
CA THR A 422 -18.73 10.53 7.33
C THR A 422 -17.50 9.63 7.32
N ALA A 423 -17.23 8.89 8.40
CA ALA A 423 -16.01 8.07 8.51
C ALA A 423 -16.24 6.65 9.05
N GLY A 424 -17.43 6.34 9.55
CA GLY A 424 -17.79 5.04 10.14
C GLY A 424 -18.33 4.01 9.13
N PHE A 425 -18.84 2.92 9.68
CA PHE A 425 -19.40 1.79 8.93
C PHE A 425 -20.92 1.93 8.73
N SER A 426 -21.43 1.56 7.55
CA SER A 426 -22.85 1.56 7.17
C SER A 426 -23.60 0.30 7.58
N SER A 427 -22.89 -0.78 7.86
CA SER A 427 -23.43 -1.99 8.49
C SER A 427 -22.46 -2.53 9.54
N SER A 428 -22.99 -3.05 10.65
CA SER A 428 -22.16 -3.76 11.63
C SER A 428 -21.52 -4.95 10.95
N ALA A 429 -20.20 -5.11 11.09
CA ALA A 429 -19.49 -6.26 10.56
C ALA A 429 -20.12 -7.57 11.09
N GLU A 430 -20.83 -8.32 10.25
CA GLU A 430 -21.16 -9.71 10.56
C GLU A 430 -19.85 -10.49 10.72
N GLN A 431 -19.82 -11.38 11.71
CA GLN A 431 -18.65 -12.11 12.20
C GLN A 431 -17.74 -12.62 11.05
N GLY A 432 -16.66 -11.86 10.77
CA GLY A 432 -15.61 -12.24 9.83
C GLY A 432 -15.62 -11.56 8.45
N ALA A 433 -16.58 -10.66 8.15
CA ALA A 433 -16.55 -9.79 6.99
C ALA A 433 -16.11 -8.36 7.38
N ALA A 434 -15.40 -7.66 6.49
CA ALA A 434 -15.17 -6.23 6.68
C ALA A 434 -16.49 -5.50 6.43
N GLY A 435 -17.02 -4.79 7.44
CA GLY A 435 -18.20 -3.93 7.25
C GLY A 435 -17.95 -2.92 6.12
N HIS A 436 -19.02 -2.49 5.44
CA HIS A 436 -18.91 -1.43 4.44
C HIS A 436 -18.87 -0.07 5.12
N ARG A 437 -18.03 0.85 4.63
CA ARG A 437 -18.03 2.24 5.09
C ARG A 437 -19.06 3.05 4.30
N TRP A 438 -19.53 4.13 4.92
CA TRP A 438 -20.38 5.11 4.23
C TRP A 438 -19.64 5.86 3.13
N THR A 439 -18.32 6.01 3.27
CA THR A 439 -17.46 6.69 2.32
C THR A 439 -16.38 5.75 1.80
N GLU A 440 -16.06 5.90 0.51
CA GLU A 440 -14.88 5.27 -0.06
C GLU A 440 -13.61 5.69 0.70
N SER A 441 -12.70 4.75 0.91
CA SER A 441 -11.47 4.97 1.71
C SER A 441 -10.33 4.03 1.32
N ALA A 442 -9.73 4.27 0.16
CA ALA A 442 -8.59 3.49 -0.35
C ALA A 442 -8.77 1.95 -0.23
N GLY A 443 -9.94 1.44 -0.60
CA GLY A 443 -10.29 0.03 -0.42
C GLY A 443 -10.61 -0.33 1.03
N ASN A 444 -11.46 0.46 1.67
CA ASN A 444 -12.02 0.27 3.02
C ASN A 444 -11.01 0.37 4.18
N LEU A 445 -9.85 1.01 3.97
CA LEU A 445 -8.79 1.14 4.97
C LEU A 445 -9.12 2.12 6.10
N GLY A 446 -10.13 2.99 5.95
CA GLY A 446 -10.38 4.07 6.90
C GLY A 446 -9.27 5.12 6.86
N SER A 447 -9.05 5.67 5.67
CA SER A 447 -7.99 6.65 5.37
C SER A 447 -8.22 8.01 6.03
N VAL A 448 -9.46 8.38 6.33
CA VAL A 448 -9.81 9.67 6.95
C VAL A 448 -10.18 9.46 8.40
N ARG A 449 -9.46 10.15 9.29
CA ARG A 449 -9.78 10.30 10.70
C ARG A 449 -10.47 11.65 10.93
N LEU A 450 -11.47 11.64 11.80
CA LEU A 450 -12.14 12.86 12.22
C LEU A 450 -11.64 13.24 13.62
N TYR A 451 -11.21 14.48 13.77
CA TYR A 451 -11.07 15.10 15.07
C TYR A 451 -12.15 16.17 15.23
N LEU A 452 -12.60 16.43 16.45
CA LEU A 452 -13.60 17.47 16.70
C LEU A 452 -13.44 18.13 18.06
N THR A 453 -13.94 19.37 18.14
CA THR A 453 -14.13 20.10 19.40
C THR A 453 -15.38 20.98 19.31
N ALA A 454 -16.03 21.26 20.44
CA ALA A 454 -17.32 21.92 20.50
C ALA A 454 -17.36 23.04 21.54
N ARG A 455 -18.16 24.10 21.30
CA ARG A 455 -18.24 25.29 22.18
C ARG A 455 -19.06 25.06 23.43
N GLN A 456 -19.93 24.07 23.34
CA GLN A 456 -20.79 23.62 24.40
C GLN A 456 -20.38 22.22 24.81
N PRO A 457 -20.77 21.79 26.02
CA PRO A 457 -20.58 20.41 26.44
C PRO A 457 -21.17 19.44 25.40
N LEU A 458 -20.40 18.39 25.09
CA LEU A 458 -20.76 17.38 24.11
C LEU A 458 -20.52 16.00 24.74
N PHE A 459 -21.49 15.09 24.66
CA PHE A 459 -21.42 13.74 25.24
C PHE A 459 -21.01 13.71 26.72
N GLY A 460 -21.52 14.67 27.50
CA GLY A 460 -21.21 14.80 28.93
C GLY A 460 -19.76 15.21 29.24
N ARG A 461 -19.04 15.78 28.26
CA ARG A 461 -17.71 16.36 28.46
C ARG A 461 -17.75 17.88 28.40
N PRO A 462 -16.82 18.59 29.06
CA PRO A 462 -16.76 20.04 29.03
C PRO A 462 -16.60 20.59 27.60
N ALA A 463 -17.04 21.84 27.41
CA ALA A 463 -16.70 22.61 26.22
C ALA A 463 -15.20 22.63 25.96
N ASP A 464 -14.83 22.75 24.69
CA ASP A 464 -13.44 22.80 24.21
C ASP A 464 -12.63 21.56 24.63
N THR A 465 -13.27 20.40 24.69
CA THR A 465 -12.58 19.11 24.72
C THR A 465 -12.24 18.70 23.28
N LEU A 466 -11.03 18.19 23.04
CA LEU A 466 -10.62 17.66 21.73
C LEU A 466 -10.81 16.15 21.68
N PHE A 467 -11.55 15.69 20.68
CA PHE A 467 -11.81 14.27 20.46
C PHE A 467 -11.24 13.79 19.12
N ALA A 468 -10.84 12.52 19.08
CA ALA A 468 -10.64 11.75 17.86
C ALA A 468 -11.76 10.71 17.74
N TYR A 469 -12.29 10.54 16.54
CA TYR A 469 -13.31 9.53 16.25
C TYR A 469 -12.67 8.16 15.97
N GLU A 470 -13.08 7.15 16.74
CA GLU A 470 -12.74 5.74 16.54
C GLU A 470 -13.88 5.05 15.78
N ASP A 471 -13.60 4.69 14.52
CA ASP A 471 -14.56 4.16 13.56
C ASP A 471 -15.02 2.73 13.85
N THR A 472 -14.10 1.85 14.25
CA THR A 472 -14.37 0.41 14.51
C THR A 472 -15.30 0.18 15.70
N GLY A 473 -15.21 1.02 16.73
CA GLY A 473 -16.03 0.92 17.93
C GLY A 473 -17.20 1.91 17.97
N HIS A 474 -17.32 2.80 16.98
CA HIS A 474 -18.17 3.98 17.02
C HIS A 474 -18.03 4.77 18.34
N ARG A 475 -16.81 5.27 18.62
CA ARG A 475 -16.47 5.93 19.89
C ARG A 475 -15.76 7.25 19.66
N LEU A 476 -15.78 8.09 20.69
CA LEU A 476 -14.84 9.20 20.81
C LEU A 476 -13.71 8.84 21.75
N VAL A 477 -12.50 9.20 21.35
CA VAL A 477 -11.29 9.11 22.14
C VAL A 477 -10.91 10.52 22.54
N GLU A 478 -10.79 10.77 23.84
CA GLU A 478 -10.32 12.07 24.34
C GLU A 478 -8.81 12.17 24.10
N VAL A 479 -8.40 13.03 23.17
CA VAL A 479 -6.99 13.18 22.79
C VAL A 479 -6.32 14.06 23.85
N HIS A 480 -5.05 13.79 24.18
CA HIS A 480 -4.28 14.51 25.21
C HIS A 480 -4.03 15.98 24.82
N ALA A 481 -5.06 16.79 24.92
CA ALA A 481 -5.06 18.22 24.82
C ALA A 481 -5.47 18.77 26.19
N ASP A 482 -4.56 19.46 26.86
CA ASP A 482 -4.96 20.59 27.69
C ASP A 482 -5.97 21.43 26.87
N GLN A 483 -7.00 22.01 27.52
CA GLN A 483 -7.95 22.94 26.91
C GLN A 483 -7.29 23.97 25.97
N ALA A 484 -6.03 24.34 26.22
CA ALA A 484 -5.21 25.17 25.34
C ALA A 484 -5.17 24.71 23.87
N ALA A 485 -5.04 23.41 23.58
CA ALA A 485 -4.94 22.90 22.20
C ALA A 485 -6.29 22.96 21.46
N ALA A 486 -7.39 22.65 22.14
CA ALA A 486 -8.74 22.81 21.59
C ALA A 486 -9.07 24.29 21.34
N LEU A 487 -8.75 25.17 22.30
CA LEU A 487 -8.91 26.62 22.14
C LEU A 487 -8.04 27.17 21.01
N TYR A 488 -6.82 26.66 20.84
CA TYR A 488 -5.97 27.00 19.71
C TYR A 488 -6.61 26.58 18.39
N ALA A 489 -7.11 25.33 18.30
CA ALA A 489 -7.72 24.80 17.08
C ALA A 489 -8.89 25.67 16.58
N ARG A 490 -9.72 26.17 17.50
CA ARG A 490 -10.82 27.08 17.18
C ARG A 490 -10.38 28.45 16.69
N ARG A 491 -9.29 28.99 17.26
CA ARG A 491 -8.75 30.31 16.90
C ARG A 491 -7.87 30.30 15.65
N ALA A 492 -7.29 29.15 15.34
CA ALA A 492 -6.42 28.94 14.18
C ALA A 492 -7.17 29.00 12.84
N VAL A 493 -8.51 29.03 12.88
CA VAL A 493 -9.39 28.93 11.72
C VAL A 493 -10.36 30.09 11.71
N ARG A 494 -10.62 30.68 10.54
CA ARG A 494 -11.61 31.74 10.37
C ARG A 494 -12.72 31.28 9.44
N PHE A 495 -13.96 31.44 9.87
CA PHE A 495 -15.16 31.19 9.09
C PHE A 495 -15.92 32.50 8.88
N ALA A 496 -16.59 32.64 7.74
CA ALA A 496 -17.39 33.79 7.37
C ALA A 496 -18.64 33.92 8.25
N ARG A 497 -19.21 32.79 8.71
CA ARG A 497 -20.38 32.76 9.60
C ARG A 497 -20.06 33.01 11.08
N GLY A 498 -18.80 33.25 11.43
CA GLY A 498 -18.35 33.39 12.80
C GLY A 498 -17.91 32.05 13.41
N GLU A 499 -17.93 31.95 14.73
CA GLU A 499 -17.38 30.77 15.40
C GLU A 499 -18.39 29.59 15.38
N PRO A 500 -17.99 28.39 14.93
CA PRO A 500 -18.88 27.25 14.84
C PRO A 500 -19.20 26.63 16.22
N ASP A 501 -20.34 25.96 16.29
CA ASP A 501 -20.75 25.20 17.48
C ASP A 501 -19.90 23.94 17.63
N VAL A 502 -19.56 23.30 16.50
CA VAL A 502 -18.63 22.16 16.42
C VAL A 502 -17.62 22.38 15.29
N LEU A 503 -16.34 22.31 15.62
CA LEU A 503 -15.24 22.27 14.66
C LEU A 503 -14.89 20.81 14.37
N VAL A 504 -14.84 20.44 13.09
CA VAL A 504 -14.47 19.10 12.61
C VAL A 504 -13.23 19.20 11.73
N LEU A 505 -12.22 18.37 12.00
CA LEU A 505 -10.96 18.30 11.29
C LEU A 505 -10.88 16.95 10.58
N LEU A 506 -10.72 16.97 9.26
CA LEU A 506 -10.58 15.77 8.43
C LEU A 506 -9.08 15.52 8.19
N VAL A 507 -8.57 14.44 8.76
CA VAL A 507 -7.15 14.09 8.76
C VAL A 507 -6.92 12.81 7.95
N GLY A 508 -6.15 12.91 6.88
CA GLY A 508 -5.74 11.75 6.07
C GLY A 508 -4.58 10.99 6.73
N ASP A 509 -4.78 9.71 7.05
CA ASP A 509 -3.75 8.79 7.57
C ASP A 509 -2.94 8.19 6.40
N VAL A 510 -1.99 8.98 5.89
CA VAL A 510 -1.09 8.60 4.80
C VAL A 510 -0.31 7.34 5.15
N HIS A 511 0.13 7.19 6.40
CA HIS A 511 0.88 6.00 6.81
C HIS A 511 0.07 4.71 6.64
N ARG A 512 -1.22 4.73 6.98
CA ARG A 512 -2.11 3.58 6.78
C ARG A 512 -2.30 3.24 5.31
N ILE A 513 -2.52 4.26 4.48
CA ILE A 513 -2.74 4.09 3.04
C ILE A 513 -1.44 3.61 2.35
N ALA A 514 -0.28 4.13 2.76
CA ALA A 514 1.04 3.81 2.21
C ALA A 514 1.41 2.34 2.33
N ARG A 515 0.83 1.62 3.31
CA ARG A 515 1.01 0.16 3.44
C ARG A 515 0.50 -0.62 2.23
N LYS A 516 -0.49 -0.07 1.52
CA LYS A 516 -1.08 -0.68 0.32
C LYS A 516 -0.69 0.06 -0.96
N TYR A 517 -0.59 1.39 -0.91
CA TYR A 517 -0.43 2.22 -2.11
C TYR A 517 0.91 2.95 -2.19
N GLY A 518 1.83 2.72 -1.26
CA GLY A 518 3.17 3.34 -1.26
C GLY A 518 3.10 4.86 -1.39
N ASP A 519 3.85 5.42 -2.33
CA ASP A 519 3.98 6.86 -2.55
C ASP A 519 2.67 7.50 -3.06
N PHE A 520 1.71 6.72 -3.59
CA PHE A 520 0.40 7.23 -3.99
C PHE A 520 -0.51 7.57 -2.81
N ALA A 521 -0.13 7.13 -1.60
CA ALA A 521 -0.94 7.31 -0.40
C ALA A 521 -1.30 8.75 -0.10
N PHE A 522 -0.39 9.69 -0.38
CA PHE A 522 -0.64 11.11 -0.19
C PHE A 522 -1.83 11.61 -1.01
N ARG A 523 -1.92 11.20 -2.29
CA ARG A 523 -3.00 11.59 -3.20
C ARG A 523 -4.33 10.96 -2.81
N LEU A 524 -4.30 9.66 -2.50
CA LEU A 524 -5.48 8.95 -2.01
C LEU A 524 -5.98 9.54 -0.70
N ALA A 525 -5.09 9.95 0.21
CA ALA A 525 -5.50 10.63 1.44
C ALA A 525 -6.32 11.91 1.16
N HIS A 526 -5.91 12.72 0.17
CA HIS A 526 -6.64 13.92 -0.22
C HIS A 526 -7.95 13.61 -0.95
N LEU A 527 -7.94 12.63 -1.86
CA LEU A 527 -9.13 12.19 -2.57
C LEU A 527 -10.18 11.67 -1.58
N ASP A 528 -9.77 10.77 -0.68
CA ASP A 528 -10.65 10.19 0.33
C ASP A 528 -11.15 11.26 1.31
N ALA A 529 -10.31 12.24 1.69
CA ALA A 529 -10.74 13.40 2.47
C ALA A 529 -11.78 14.25 1.73
N GLY A 530 -11.66 14.41 0.41
CA GLY A 530 -12.68 15.04 -0.43
C GLY A 530 -14.00 14.28 -0.45
N CYS A 531 -13.95 12.95 -0.57
CA CYS A 531 -15.14 12.09 -0.46
C CYS A 531 -15.81 12.22 0.91
N ALA A 532 -15.02 12.19 1.99
CA ALA A 532 -15.51 12.40 3.35
C ALA A 532 -16.10 13.82 3.53
N ALA A 533 -15.48 14.86 2.98
CA ALA A 533 -16.00 16.22 3.01
C ALA A 533 -17.35 16.37 2.27
N ALA A 534 -17.49 15.72 1.11
CA ALA A 534 -18.75 15.70 0.36
C ALA A 534 -19.85 14.98 1.15
N GLN A 535 -19.52 13.84 1.77
CA GLN A 535 -20.44 13.10 2.62
C GLN A 535 -20.83 13.89 3.89
N LEU A 536 -19.87 14.53 4.55
CA LEU A 536 -20.11 15.45 5.66
C LEU A 536 -21.11 16.53 5.26
N SER A 537 -20.96 17.10 4.06
CA SER A 537 -21.88 18.10 3.51
C SER A 537 -23.29 17.58 3.33
N ALA A 538 -23.43 16.39 2.75
CA ALA A 538 -24.71 15.74 2.56
C ALA A 538 -25.41 15.45 3.90
N VAL A 539 -24.69 14.85 4.84
CA VAL A 539 -25.25 14.44 6.14
C VAL A 539 -25.61 15.67 6.98
N ALA A 540 -24.72 16.66 7.10
CA ALA A 540 -24.98 17.87 7.86
C ALA A 540 -26.21 18.61 7.32
N THR A 541 -26.27 18.80 5.98
CA THR A 541 -27.42 19.45 5.33
C THR A 541 -28.71 18.68 5.56
N GLY A 542 -28.68 17.35 5.43
CA GLY A 542 -29.85 16.50 5.62
C GLY A 542 -30.33 16.41 7.07
N LEU A 543 -29.46 16.68 8.04
CA LEU A 543 -29.80 16.84 9.46
C LEU A 543 -30.22 18.28 9.81
N GLY A 544 -30.20 19.20 8.83
CA GLY A 544 -30.56 20.60 9.01
C GLY A 544 -29.45 21.47 9.60
N LEU A 545 -28.23 20.98 9.76
CA LEU A 545 -27.10 21.76 10.28
C LEU A 545 -26.58 22.73 9.22
N GLY A 546 -26.13 23.91 9.67
CA GLY A 546 -25.28 24.76 8.85
C GLY A 546 -23.87 24.16 8.75
N LEU A 547 -23.26 24.25 7.58
CA LEU A 547 -21.88 23.81 7.34
C LEU A 547 -21.11 24.90 6.61
N GLU A 548 -19.85 25.09 6.99
CA GLU A 548 -18.89 25.90 6.26
C GLU A 548 -17.50 25.23 6.29
N PHE A 549 -16.84 25.12 5.14
CA PHE A 549 -15.43 24.71 5.10
C PHE A 549 -14.53 25.93 5.19
N ALA A 550 -13.47 25.82 5.98
CA ALA A 550 -12.47 26.87 6.08
C ALA A 550 -11.65 26.96 4.79
N GLY A 551 -11.52 28.15 4.21
CA GLY A 551 -10.66 28.39 3.05
C GLY A 551 -9.16 28.42 3.38
N SER A 552 -8.80 28.59 4.66
CA SER A 552 -7.42 28.54 5.16
C SER A 552 -7.39 28.38 6.68
N TRP A 553 -6.25 27.95 7.22
CA TRP A 553 -6.00 27.81 8.66
C TRP A 553 -4.51 28.02 8.97
N ASP A 554 -4.19 28.25 10.24
CA ASP A 554 -2.80 28.33 10.70
C ASP A 554 -2.06 27.01 10.46
N ALA A 555 -0.87 27.07 9.85
CA ALA A 555 -0.05 25.90 9.54
C ALA A 555 0.32 25.07 10.79
N LYS A 556 0.40 25.68 11.98
CA LYS A 556 0.70 25.00 13.24
C LYS A 556 -0.50 24.24 13.82
N LEU A 557 -1.67 24.30 13.20
CA LEU A 557 -2.85 23.58 13.66
C LEU A 557 -2.63 22.06 13.71
N ALA A 558 -1.89 21.52 12.73
CA ALA A 558 -1.52 20.10 12.72
C ALA A 558 -0.66 19.73 13.93
N ASP A 559 0.33 20.57 14.27
CA ASP A 559 1.21 20.36 15.42
C ASP A 559 0.43 20.50 16.73
N ALA A 560 -0.48 21.46 16.83
CA ALA A 560 -1.25 21.74 18.04
C ALA A 560 -2.20 20.60 18.44
N ILE A 561 -2.59 19.73 17.50
CA ILE A 561 -3.41 18.54 17.76
C ILE A 561 -2.58 17.24 17.71
N ASP A 562 -1.25 17.37 17.77
CA ASP A 562 -0.27 16.27 17.76
C ASP A 562 -0.38 15.33 16.54
N LEU A 563 -0.65 15.88 15.34
CA LEU A 563 -0.59 15.07 14.12
C LEU A 563 0.84 14.60 13.85
N SER A 564 0.98 13.33 13.49
CA SER A 564 2.30 12.78 13.17
C SER A 564 2.81 13.30 11.83
N GLU A 565 3.87 14.12 11.85
CA GLU A 565 4.51 14.67 10.65
C GLU A 565 4.87 13.55 9.64
N GLY A 566 4.51 13.77 8.37
CA GLY A 566 4.75 12.81 7.27
C GLY A 566 3.91 11.54 7.33
N ARG A 567 3.04 11.37 8.34
CA ARG A 567 2.13 10.22 8.49
C ARG A 567 0.66 10.61 8.41
N GLU A 568 0.33 11.78 8.93
CA GLU A 568 -1.02 12.33 8.99
C GLU A 568 -1.02 13.72 8.37
N ILE A 569 -2.11 14.06 7.68
CA ILE A 569 -2.25 15.35 6.99
C ILE A 569 -3.63 15.91 7.29
N LEU A 570 -3.68 17.14 7.79
CA LEU A 570 -4.91 17.90 7.88
C LEU A 570 -5.35 18.32 6.47
N ALA A 571 -6.39 17.66 5.95
CA ALA A 571 -6.83 17.82 4.57
C ALA A 571 -8.01 18.79 4.41
N ALA A 572 -8.89 18.86 5.41
CA ALA A 572 -9.98 19.83 5.44
C ALA A 572 -10.38 20.19 6.88
N VAL A 573 -10.94 21.39 7.04
CA VAL A 573 -11.49 21.88 8.30
C VAL A 573 -12.91 22.40 8.05
N ALA A 574 -13.85 21.95 8.85
CA ALA A 574 -15.27 22.27 8.72
C ALA A 574 -15.84 22.80 10.03
N GLY A 575 -16.68 23.82 9.94
CA GLY A 575 -17.51 24.33 11.04
C GLY A 575 -18.95 23.90 10.86
N LEU A 576 -19.54 23.29 11.89
CA LEU A 576 -20.96 22.99 11.99
C LEU A 576 -21.66 24.01 12.88
N TYR A 577 -22.85 24.42 12.46
CA TYR A 577 -23.68 25.41 13.13
C TYR A 577 -25.07 24.84 13.37
N GLU A 578 -25.58 24.97 14.58
CA GLU A 578 -27.01 24.78 14.82
C GLU A 578 -27.78 25.84 14.05
N THR A 579 -28.89 25.47 13.40
CA THR A 579 -29.73 26.50 12.79
C THR A 579 -30.42 27.30 13.88
N GLU A 580 -30.31 28.63 13.82
CA GLU A 580 -31.16 29.50 14.63
C GLU A 580 -32.63 29.11 14.41
N THR A 581 -33.28 28.68 15.48
CA THR A 581 -34.74 28.71 15.56
C THR A 581 -35.11 30.18 15.43
N SER A 582 -35.63 30.56 14.26
CA SER A 582 -36.21 31.88 13.96
C SER A 582 -36.79 32.50 15.23
N HIS A 583 -36.00 33.34 15.88
CA HIS A 583 -36.49 34.14 16.99
C HIS A 583 -37.35 35.19 16.31
N ALA A 584 -38.65 35.03 16.52
CA ALA A 584 -39.68 35.98 16.16
C ALA A 584 -39.13 37.40 16.27
N THR A 585 -39.18 38.11 15.14
CA THR A 585 -39.10 39.56 15.06
C THR A 585 -39.81 40.15 16.28
N ARG A 586 -39.04 40.64 17.24
CA ARG A 586 -39.58 41.52 18.28
C ARG A 586 -39.92 42.85 17.60
N PRO A 587 -41.10 43.42 17.91
CA PRO A 587 -41.73 44.50 17.14
C PRO A 587 -40.92 45.78 17.10
#